data_AF-A0AAV6DD90-F1
#
_entry.id   AF-A0AAV6DD90-F1
#
_cell.length_a   1.000
_cell.length_b   1.000
_cell.length_c   1.000
_cell.angle_alpha   90.00
_cell.angle_beta   90.00
_cell.angle_gamma   90.00
#
_symmetry.space_group_name_H-M   'P 1'
#
loop_
_entity.id
_entity.type
_entity.pdbx_description
1 polymer ?
#
loop_
_entity_poly.entity_id
_entity_poly.type
_entity_poly.pdbx_seq_one_letter_code
_entity_poly.pdbx_strand_id
1 'polypeptide(L)'
;MAHDCGCNHTAPMTLDVRDMEPRIRHPKIFETFDALAPGSAFVLVNDHDPKPLFYQFEAERKGTFRWRYLEEGPEVWRVEIGKAPAAIASDDTVGDVAHRHAGALEVLKAMGINHCCGAGLTLREAAASAGVPLDALLDALRDAQKTPA
;
A
#
# COMPACT_ATOMS: atom_id res chain seq x y z
N MET A 1 -19.55 9.49 27.14
CA MET A 1 -19.41 9.44 25.68
C MET A 1 -17.92 9.38 25.37
N ALA A 2 -17.37 8.16 25.28
CA ALA A 2 -15.99 7.94 24.87
C ALA A 2 -16.06 7.42 23.43
N HIS A 3 -15.50 8.17 22.49
CA HIS A 3 -15.32 7.69 21.12
C HIS A 3 -14.13 6.72 21.15
N ASP A 4 -14.47 5.43 21.09
CA ASP A 4 -13.55 4.36 20.78
C ASP A 4 -12.99 4.62 19.37
N CYS A 5 -11.77 5.16 19.30
CA CYS A 5 -11.02 5.26 18.06
C CYS A 5 -10.43 3.87 17.80
N GLY A 6 -11.25 2.97 17.26
CA GLY A 6 -10.86 1.64 16.83
C GLY A 6 -9.91 1.73 15.64
N CYS A 7 -8.63 2.03 15.90
CA CYS A 7 -7.55 1.75 14.97
C CYS A 7 -7.50 0.24 14.80
N ASN A 8 -8.18 -0.27 13.78
CA ASN A 8 -8.19 -1.68 13.43
C ASN A 8 -6.81 -2.07 12.87
N HIS A 9 -5.82 -2.21 13.75
CA HIS A 9 -4.58 -2.91 13.42
C HIS A 9 -4.94 -4.39 13.30
N THR A 10 -5.44 -4.78 12.13
CA THR A 10 -5.51 -6.19 11.74
C THR A 10 -4.09 -6.73 11.90
N ALA A 11 -3.89 -7.64 12.85
CA ALA A 11 -2.61 -8.33 12.99
C ALA A 11 -2.24 -8.89 11.60
N PRO A 12 -1.05 -8.57 11.07
CA PRO A 12 -0.74 -8.92 9.70
C PRO A 12 -0.76 -10.44 9.54
N MET A 13 -1.43 -10.91 8.50
CA MET A 13 -1.49 -12.33 8.14
C MET A 13 -0.06 -12.88 8.09
N THR A 14 0.22 -14.01 8.75
CA THR A 14 1.55 -14.62 8.76
C THR A 14 1.58 -15.84 7.85
N LEU A 15 2.56 -15.92 6.95
CA LEU A 15 2.87 -17.07 6.12
C LEU A 15 4.23 -17.64 6.55
N ASP A 16 4.20 -18.77 7.27
CA ASP A 16 5.40 -19.50 7.66
C ASP A 16 5.72 -20.58 6.62
N VAL A 17 6.92 -20.52 6.04
CA VAL A 17 7.35 -21.43 4.97
C VAL A 17 8.46 -22.39 5.40
N ARG A 18 8.87 -22.38 6.68
CA ARG A 18 10.01 -23.17 7.17
C ARG A 18 9.80 -24.67 6.99
N ASP A 19 8.58 -25.15 7.25
CA ASP A 19 8.20 -26.56 7.09
C ASP A 19 7.74 -26.91 5.66
N MET A 20 7.74 -25.95 4.73
CA MET A 20 7.30 -26.17 3.35
C MET A 20 8.45 -26.63 2.47
N GLU A 21 8.14 -27.52 1.52
CA GLU A 21 9.13 -27.96 0.52
C GLU A 21 9.63 -26.78 -0.33
N PRO A 22 10.95 -26.68 -0.61
CA PRO A 22 11.54 -25.53 -1.31
C PRO A 22 10.83 -25.16 -2.62
N ARG A 23 10.42 -26.19 -3.40
CA ARG A 23 9.71 -26.02 -4.67
C ARG A 23 8.31 -25.40 -4.54
N ILE A 24 7.68 -25.46 -3.37
CA ILE A 24 6.34 -24.91 -3.11
C ILE A 24 6.42 -23.53 -2.43
N ARG A 25 7.53 -23.21 -1.75
CA ARG A 25 7.69 -21.94 -1.01
C ARG A 25 7.42 -20.72 -1.89
N HIS A 26 8.20 -20.54 -2.97
CA HIS A 26 8.06 -19.37 -3.84
C HIS A 26 6.66 -19.29 -4.50
N PRO A 27 6.14 -20.36 -5.15
CA PRO A 27 4.78 -20.33 -5.69
C PRO A 27 3.72 -19.90 -4.67
N LYS A 28 3.79 -20.43 -3.44
CA LYS A 28 2.81 -20.07 -2.40
C LYS A 28 2.93 -18.62 -1.95
N ILE A 29 4.15 -18.09 -1.84
CA ILE A 29 4.41 -16.70 -1.48
C ILE A 29 3.85 -15.76 -2.55
N PHE A 30 4.09 -16.04 -3.83
CA PHE A 30 3.56 -15.25 -4.94
C PHE A 30 2.03 -15.35 -5.03
N GLU A 31 1.45 -16.53 -4.86
CA GLU A 31 -0.01 -16.70 -4.79
C GLU A 31 -0.62 -15.86 -3.65
N THR A 32 0.01 -15.90 -2.48
CA THR A 32 -0.42 -15.13 -1.30
C THR A 32 -0.32 -13.63 -1.57
N PHE A 33 0.76 -13.18 -2.21
CA PHE A 33 0.95 -11.79 -2.59
C PHE A 33 -0.07 -11.33 -3.64
N ASP A 34 -0.30 -12.12 -4.68
CA ASP A 34 -1.21 -11.77 -5.77
C ASP A 34 -2.66 -11.68 -5.27
N ALA A 35 -3.03 -12.49 -4.27
CA ALA A 35 -4.32 -12.47 -3.59
C ALA A 35 -4.51 -11.27 -2.63
N LEU A 36 -3.45 -10.51 -2.30
CA LEU A 36 -3.59 -9.33 -1.45
C LEU A 36 -4.45 -8.25 -2.14
N ALA A 37 -5.31 -7.62 -1.35
CA ALA A 37 -5.90 -6.34 -1.71
C ALA A 37 -4.80 -5.26 -1.79
N PRO A 38 -4.92 -4.27 -2.69
CA PRO A 38 -3.98 -3.16 -2.75
C PRO A 38 -3.81 -2.48 -1.38
N GLY A 39 -2.58 -2.14 -1.01
CA GLY A 39 -2.25 -1.57 0.30
C GLY A 39 -2.08 -2.60 1.43
N SER A 40 -2.62 -3.82 1.29
CA SER A 40 -2.47 -4.87 2.32
C SER A 40 -1.08 -5.51 2.31
N ALA A 41 -0.75 -6.22 3.38
CA ALA A 41 0.52 -6.93 3.55
C ALA A 41 0.37 -8.21 4.38
N PHE A 42 1.36 -9.10 4.26
CA PHE A 42 1.53 -10.27 5.12
C PHE A 42 2.98 -10.37 5.60
N VAL A 43 3.21 -11.10 6.68
CA VAL A 43 4.55 -11.41 7.21
C VAL A 43 4.97 -12.78 6.75
N LEU A 44 6.05 -12.85 5.97
CA LEU A 44 6.76 -14.08 5.65
C LEU A 44 7.67 -14.45 6.83
N VAL A 45 7.63 -15.71 7.25
CA VAL A 45 8.60 -16.31 8.18
C VAL A 45 9.42 -17.36 7.44
N ASN A 46 10.73 -17.19 7.40
CA ASN A 46 11.67 -18.05 6.68
C ASN A 46 12.85 -18.48 7.57
N ASP A 47 13.50 -19.59 7.21
CA ASP A 47 14.65 -20.17 7.89
C ASP A 47 16.00 -19.58 7.43
N HIS A 48 15.99 -18.71 6.43
CA HIS A 48 17.18 -18.01 5.90
C HIS A 48 16.79 -16.65 5.32
N ASP A 49 17.78 -15.83 4.97
CA ASP A 49 17.57 -14.53 4.32
C ASP A 49 16.83 -14.70 2.98
N PRO A 50 15.62 -14.14 2.81
CA PRO A 50 14.84 -14.21 1.57
C PRO A 50 15.36 -13.28 0.46
N LYS A 51 16.63 -12.89 0.47
CA LYS A 51 17.25 -12.05 -0.57
C LYS A 51 17.05 -12.55 -2.01
N PRO A 52 17.16 -13.87 -2.33
CA PRO A 52 16.84 -14.34 -3.68
C PRO A 52 15.39 -14.09 -4.08
N LEU A 53 14.46 -14.24 -3.13
CA LEU A 53 13.04 -13.96 -3.32
C LEU A 53 12.80 -12.46 -3.54
N PHE A 54 13.47 -11.58 -2.79
CA PHE A 54 13.43 -10.13 -3.02
C PHE A 54 13.78 -9.78 -4.47
N TYR A 55 14.87 -10.33 -5.00
CA TYR A 55 15.26 -10.07 -6.39
C TYR A 55 14.24 -10.61 -7.40
N GLN A 56 13.57 -11.72 -7.09
CA GLN A 56 12.48 -12.24 -7.92
C GLN A 56 11.28 -11.28 -7.92
N PHE A 57 10.92 -10.71 -6.78
CA PHE A 57 9.90 -9.66 -6.71
C PHE A 57 10.29 -8.39 -7.49
N GLU A 58 11.54 -7.94 -7.38
CA GLU A 58 12.06 -6.81 -8.16
C GLU A 58 11.97 -7.06 -9.68
N ALA A 59 12.16 -8.30 -10.13
CA ALA A 59 12.07 -8.67 -11.53
C ALA A 59 10.62 -8.81 -12.01
N GLU A 60 9.75 -9.46 -11.24
CA GLU A 60 8.41 -9.87 -11.68
C GLU A 60 7.27 -8.92 -11.25
N ARG A 61 7.48 -8.10 -10.22
CA ARG A 61 6.46 -7.25 -9.60
C ARG A 61 6.96 -5.82 -9.37
N LYS A 62 7.95 -5.37 -10.14
CA LYS A 62 8.60 -4.05 -10.01
C LYS A 62 7.59 -2.92 -9.79
N GLY A 63 7.78 -2.15 -8.72
CA GLY A 63 6.93 -0.98 -8.39
C GLY A 63 5.53 -1.32 -7.86
N THR A 64 5.18 -2.60 -7.70
CA THR A 64 3.87 -3.03 -7.20
C THR A 64 3.92 -3.67 -5.82
N PHE A 65 5.11 -3.86 -5.24
CA PHE A 65 5.29 -4.45 -3.92
C PHE A 65 6.08 -3.52 -3.00
N ARG A 66 5.97 -3.77 -1.70
CA ARG A 66 6.76 -3.19 -0.62
C ARG A 66 7.42 -4.33 0.14
N TRP A 67 8.62 -4.07 0.64
CA TRP A 67 9.43 -5.03 1.36
C TRP A 67 10.03 -4.39 2.60
N ARG A 68 9.82 -5.01 3.76
CA ARG A 68 10.36 -4.52 5.03
C ARG A 68 10.80 -5.68 5.89
N TYR A 69 12.08 -5.72 6.24
CA TYR A 69 12.58 -6.65 7.25
C TYR A 69 11.99 -6.28 8.61
N LEU A 70 11.45 -7.28 9.31
CA LEU A 70 10.97 -7.18 10.68
C LEU A 70 11.94 -7.89 11.65
N GLU A 71 12.63 -8.92 11.17
CA GLU A 71 13.62 -9.70 11.94
C GLU A 71 14.65 -10.29 10.98
N GLU A 72 15.93 -10.15 11.33
CA GLU A 72 17.07 -10.52 10.49
C GLU A 72 17.96 -11.57 11.16
N GLY A 73 17.44 -12.79 11.34
CA GLY A 73 18.23 -13.98 11.67
C GLY A 73 19.05 -13.91 12.98
N PRO A 74 19.91 -14.93 13.23
CA PRO A 74 20.16 -16.09 12.37
C PRO A 74 19.11 -17.21 12.49
N GLU A 75 18.30 -17.21 13.55
CA GLU A 75 17.35 -18.30 13.84
C GLU A 75 16.05 -18.18 13.04
N VAL A 76 15.57 -16.95 12.83
CA VAL A 76 14.32 -16.66 12.12
C VAL A 76 14.47 -15.39 11.30
N TRP A 77 13.96 -15.42 10.07
CA TRP A 77 13.86 -14.24 9.21
C TRP A 77 12.40 -13.87 9.02
N ARG A 78 12.04 -12.65 9.38
CA ARG A 78 10.67 -12.13 9.20
C ARG A 78 10.69 -10.94 8.28
N VAL A 79 9.89 -11.01 7.23
CA VAL A 79 9.75 -9.93 6.25
C VAL A 79 8.28 -9.63 6.06
N GLU A 80 7.90 -8.36 6.17
CA GLU A 80 6.62 -7.89 5.69
C GLU A 80 6.68 -7.65 4.18
N ILE A 81 5.80 -8.34 3.46
CA ILE A 81 5.62 -8.21 2.02
C ILE A 81 4.24 -7.61 1.78
N GLY A 82 4.21 -6.41 1.19
CA GLY A 82 2.98 -5.64 0.97
C GLY A 82 2.72 -5.37 -0.49
N LYS A 83 1.45 -5.31 -0.89
CA LYS A 83 1.04 -4.86 -2.22
C LYS A 83 0.89 -3.35 -2.22
N ALA A 84 1.44 -2.67 -3.23
CA ALA A 84 1.30 -1.23 -3.40
C ALA A 84 -0.20 -0.84 -3.34
N PRO A 85 -0.53 0.33 -2.78
CA PRO A 85 -1.90 0.83 -2.86
C PRO A 85 -2.29 1.00 -4.33
N ALA A 86 -3.59 0.90 -4.62
CA ALA A 86 -4.07 1.01 -5.99
C ALA A 86 -3.69 2.37 -6.57
N ALA A 87 -3.27 2.40 -7.84
CA ALA A 87 -2.91 3.67 -8.49
C ALA A 87 -4.08 4.65 -8.43
N ILE A 88 -3.77 5.93 -8.20
CA ILE A 88 -4.77 7.00 -8.22
C ILE A 88 -5.10 7.34 -9.67
N ALA A 89 -6.37 7.22 -10.03
CA ALA A 89 -6.92 7.55 -11.34
C ALA A 89 -7.75 8.83 -11.28
N SER A 90 -7.91 9.52 -12.42
CA SER A 90 -8.61 10.82 -12.46
C SER A 90 -10.11 10.75 -12.15
N ASP A 91 -10.69 9.58 -12.34
CA ASP A 91 -12.08 9.21 -12.10
C ASP A 91 -12.31 8.62 -10.70
N ASP A 92 -11.25 8.40 -9.92
CA ASP A 92 -11.40 8.11 -8.50
C ASP A 92 -12.05 9.30 -7.79
N THR A 93 -12.93 9.02 -6.83
CA THR A 93 -13.54 10.07 -6.03
C THR A 93 -12.56 10.63 -5.01
N VAL A 94 -12.69 11.91 -4.68
CA VAL A 94 -11.89 12.57 -3.64
C VAL A 94 -12.00 11.81 -2.31
N GLY A 95 -13.20 11.32 -1.98
CA GLY A 95 -13.45 10.52 -0.78
C GLY A 95 -12.71 9.19 -0.77
N ASP A 96 -12.77 8.43 -1.88
CA ASP A 96 -12.07 7.15 -1.98
C ASP A 96 -10.56 7.33 -1.91
N VAL A 97 -10.02 8.36 -2.56
CA VAL A 97 -8.58 8.65 -2.54
C VAL A 97 -8.13 9.06 -1.13
N ALA A 98 -8.89 9.93 -0.47
CA ALA A 98 -8.63 10.34 0.91
C ALA A 98 -8.67 9.16 1.90
N HIS A 99 -9.52 8.16 1.64
CA HIS A 99 -9.61 6.97 2.47
C HIS A 99 -8.48 5.95 2.20
N ARG A 100 -8.11 5.75 0.92
CA ARG A 100 -7.12 4.73 0.51
C ARG A 100 -5.67 5.15 0.68
N HIS A 101 -5.39 6.46 0.72
CA HIS A 101 -4.02 6.97 0.65
C HIS A 101 -3.70 7.88 1.82
N ALA A 102 -2.77 7.43 2.67
CA ALA A 102 -2.18 8.26 3.70
C ALA A 102 -1.58 9.54 3.06
N GLY A 103 -1.84 10.70 3.66
CA GLY A 103 -1.35 11.99 3.17
C GLY A 103 -2.18 12.65 2.07
N ALA A 104 -3.15 11.96 1.45
CA ALA A 104 -3.99 12.55 0.40
C ALA A 104 -4.78 13.78 0.88
N LEU A 105 -5.29 13.75 2.13
CA LEU A 105 -6.01 14.88 2.71
C LEU A 105 -5.17 16.16 2.80
N GLU A 106 -3.89 16.04 3.13
CA GLU A 106 -2.98 17.20 3.21
C GLU A 106 -2.73 17.80 1.83
N VAL A 107 -2.56 16.95 0.80
CA VAL A 107 -2.45 17.40 -0.59
C VAL A 107 -3.72 18.10 -1.05
N LEU A 108 -4.88 17.49 -0.83
CA LEU A 108 -6.18 18.06 -1.23
C LEU A 108 -6.41 19.41 -0.57
N LYS A 109 -6.10 19.53 0.73
CA LYS A 109 -6.18 20.77 1.50
C LYS A 109 -5.23 21.84 0.97
N ALA A 110 -3.97 21.47 0.66
CA ALA A 110 -2.99 22.39 0.09
C ALA A 110 -3.41 22.93 -1.29
N MET A 111 -4.14 22.13 -2.07
CA MET A 111 -4.66 22.47 -3.39
C MET A 111 -6.03 23.18 -3.32
N GLY A 112 -6.56 23.48 -2.13
CA GLY A 112 -7.86 24.15 -1.97
C GLY A 112 -9.07 23.27 -2.27
N ILE A 113 -8.90 21.95 -2.35
CA ILE A 113 -9.97 20.98 -2.60
C ILE A 113 -10.62 20.60 -1.27
N ASN A 114 -11.79 21.18 -0.98
CA ASN A 114 -12.52 20.93 0.26
C ASN A 114 -13.33 19.63 0.19
N HIS A 115 -12.88 18.62 0.95
CA HIS A 115 -13.51 17.30 1.04
C HIS A 115 -14.96 17.31 1.56
N CYS A 116 -15.37 18.34 2.32
CA CYS A 116 -16.69 18.40 2.95
C CYS A 116 -17.86 18.52 1.96
N CYS A 117 -17.65 19.09 0.77
CA CYS A 117 -18.68 19.21 -0.28
C CYS A 117 -18.36 18.38 -1.53
N GLY A 118 -17.13 17.86 -1.63
CA GLY A 118 -16.60 17.22 -2.84
C GLY A 118 -16.26 15.74 -2.71
N ALA A 119 -16.58 15.07 -1.60
CA ALA A 119 -16.22 13.66 -1.40
C ALA A 119 -16.74 12.71 -2.50
N GLY A 120 -17.88 13.03 -3.11
CA GLY A 120 -18.43 12.28 -4.25
C GLY A 120 -17.96 12.74 -5.63
N LEU A 121 -17.19 13.84 -5.73
CA LEU A 121 -16.63 14.30 -6.99
C LEU A 121 -15.41 13.45 -7.35
N THR A 122 -15.23 13.23 -8.64
CA THR A 122 -13.96 12.70 -9.17
C THR A 122 -12.83 13.69 -8.95
N LEU A 123 -11.58 13.21 -8.90
CA LEU A 123 -10.41 14.09 -8.85
C LEU A 123 -10.40 15.09 -10.01
N ARG A 124 -10.87 14.68 -11.20
CA ARG A 124 -11.05 15.57 -12.36
C ARG A 124 -12.00 16.73 -12.07
N GLU A 125 -13.19 16.45 -11.54
CA GLU A 125 -14.21 17.47 -11.26
C GLU A 125 -13.79 18.38 -10.11
N ALA A 126 -13.15 17.80 -9.08
CA ALA A 126 -12.61 18.54 -7.96
C ALA A 126 -11.48 19.49 -8.40
N ALA A 127 -10.55 19.01 -9.24
CA ALA A 127 -9.50 19.83 -9.82
C ALA A 127 -10.07 20.99 -10.65
N ALA A 128 -11.04 20.71 -11.51
CA ALA A 128 -11.69 21.72 -12.35
C ALA A 128 -12.41 22.79 -11.51
N SER A 129 -13.09 22.38 -10.43
CA SER A 129 -13.81 23.28 -9.53
C SER A 129 -12.87 24.16 -8.70
N ALA A 130 -11.71 23.62 -8.32
CA ALA A 130 -10.67 24.35 -7.60
C ALA A 130 -9.75 25.19 -8.50
N GLY A 131 -9.87 25.06 -9.84
CA GLY A 131 -8.97 25.71 -10.80
C GLY A 131 -7.55 25.15 -10.79
N VAL A 132 -7.38 23.90 -10.36
CA VAL A 132 -6.08 23.23 -10.24
C VAL A 132 -5.85 22.35 -11.49
N PRO A 133 -4.64 22.35 -12.09
CA PRO A 133 -4.30 21.42 -13.16
C PRO A 133 -4.40 19.97 -12.67
N LEU A 134 -5.15 19.12 -13.39
CA LEU A 134 -5.39 17.73 -13.00
C LEU A 134 -4.10 16.91 -12.91
N ASP A 135 -3.16 17.13 -13.81
CA ASP A 135 -1.83 16.53 -13.82
C ASP A 135 -1.05 16.87 -12.55
N ALA A 136 -1.01 18.15 -12.18
CA ALA A 136 -0.36 18.61 -10.95
C ALA A 136 -0.98 17.99 -9.68
N LEU A 137 -2.32 17.87 -9.64
CA LEU A 137 -3.01 17.20 -8.54
C LEU A 137 -2.65 15.71 -8.46
N LEU A 138 -2.70 14.99 -9.58
CA LEU A 138 -2.40 13.56 -9.62
C LEU A 138 -0.95 13.28 -9.22
N ASP A 139 0.00 14.11 -9.66
CA ASP A 139 1.40 13.95 -9.30
C ASP A 139 1.65 14.25 -7.82
N ALA A 140 1.05 15.31 -7.27
CA ALA A 140 1.13 15.60 -5.84
C ALA A 140 0.55 14.47 -4.98
N LEU A 141 -0.58 13.88 -5.40
CA LEU A 141 -1.19 12.73 -4.72
C LEU A 141 -0.34 11.45 -4.84
N ARG A 142 0.37 11.25 -5.94
CA ARG A 142 1.33 10.13 -6.12
C ARG A 142 2.58 10.29 -5.27
N ASP A 143 3.07 11.51 -5.14
CA ASP A 143 4.26 11.79 -4.33
C ASP A 143 3.96 11.68 -2.84
N ALA A 144 2.78 12.12 -2.40
CA ALA A 144 2.36 11.93 -1.01
C ALA A 144 2.26 10.45 -0.58
N GLN A 145 1.96 9.53 -1.50
CA GLN A 145 1.96 8.08 -1.21
C GLN A 145 3.36 7.50 -0.96
N LYS A 146 4.40 8.13 -1.50
CA LYS A 146 5.78 7.64 -1.39
C LYS A 146 6.45 8.05 -0.09
N THR A 147 5.94 9.08 0.57
CA THR A 147 6.50 9.58 1.83
C THR A 147 6.03 8.68 2.97
N PRO A 148 6.92 7.91 3.62
CA PRO A 148 6.54 7.19 4.83
C PRO A 148 6.20 8.21 5.93
N ALA A 149 5.05 8.03 6.56
CA ALA A 149 4.67 8.75 7.78
C ALA A 149 5.59 8.38 8.94
#